data_AF-A0A0P6S0Z8-F1
#
_entry.id   AF-A0A0P6S0Z8-F1
#
_cell.length_a   1.000
_cell.length_b   1.000
_cell.length_c   1.000
_cell.angle_alpha   90.00
_cell.angle_beta   90.00
_cell.angle_gamma   90.00
#
_symmetry.space_group_name_H-M   'P 1'
#
loop_
_entity.id
_entity.type
_entity.pdbx_description
1 polymer ?
#
loop_
_entity_poly.entity_id
_entity_poly.type
_entity_poly.pdbx_seq_one_letter_code
_entity_poly.pdbx_strand_id
1 'polypeptide(L)'
;MDADQLKGFLHFRLATAKAAAGRAGWFGGRLYNRISGESPDYIPLSGTHLRQAFLAMRIEPPEIVVARGEYEFRVDYARKALTALNEDKEQT
;
A
#
# COMPACT_ATOMS: atom_id res chain seq x y z
N MET A 1 16.96 3.43 1.11
CA MET A 1 15.96 3.58 0.03
C MET A 1 15.15 4.82 0.33
N ASP A 2 14.92 5.63 -0.70
CA ASP A 2 14.47 7.01 -0.60
C ASP A 2 12.98 7.11 -0.24
N ALA A 3 12.59 8.02 0.65
CA ALA A 3 11.20 8.19 1.08
C ALA A 3 10.28 8.52 -0.12
N ASP A 4 10.84 9.16 -1.14
CA ASP A 4 10.16 9.47 -2.39
C ASP A 4 9.82 8.23 -3.23
N GLN A 5 10.67 7.21 -3.21
CA GLN A 5 10.41 5.95 -3.91
C GLN A 5 9.24 5.20 -3.26
N LEU A 6 9.17 5.20 -1.92
CA LEU A 6 8.06 4.62 -1.18
C LEU A 6 6.75 5.38 -1.43
N LYS A 7 6.80 6.71 -1.43
CA LYS A 7 5.65 7.58 -1.72
C LYS A 7 5.10 7.30 -3.12
N GLY A 8 5.96 7.28 -4.14
CA GLY A 8 5.56 6.96 -5.51
C GLY A 8 4.95 5.56 -5.64
N PHE A 9 5.55 4.56 -4.97
CA PHE A 9 5.05 3.19 -4.96
C PHE A 9 3.68 3.07 -4.29
N LEU A 10 3.51 3.64 -3.08
CA LEU A 10 2.23 3.64 -2.36
C LEU A 10 1.14 4.36 -3.16
N HIS A 11 1.46 5.50 -3.77
CA HIS A 11 0.52 6.24 -4.60
C HIS A 11 0.04 5.41 -5.80
N PHE A 12 0.96 4.76 -6.53
CA PHE A 12 0.62 3.89 -7.65
C PHE A 12 -0.27 2.71 -7.21
N ARG A 13 0.12 2.03 -6.13
CA ARG A 13 -0.64 0.87 -5.61
C ARG A 13 -2.03 1.26 -5.12
N LEU A 14 -2.16 2.41 -4.45
CA LEU A 14 -3.45 2.95 -4.01
C LEU A 14 -4.35 3.31 -5.20
N ALA A 15 -3.77 3.83 -6.29
CA ALA A 15 -4.52 4.09 -7.52
C ALA A 15 -5.06 2.78 -8.14
N THR A 16 -4.26 1.71 -8.15
CA THR A 16 -4.70 0.37 -8.58
C THR A 16 -5.84 -0.14 -7.70
N ALA A 17 -5.71 -0.06 -6.37
CA ALA A 17 -6.78 -0.48 -5.45
C ALA A 17 -8.06 0.33 -5.63
N LYS A 18 -7.94 1.65 -5.88
CA LYS A 18 -9.09 2.51 -6.19
C LYS A 18 -9.76 2.12 -7.51
N ALA A 19 -8.99 1.77 -8.53
CA ALA A 19 -9.53 1.26 -9.79
C ALA A 19 -10.24 -0.09 -9.59
N ALA A 20 -9.66 -0.99 -8.80
CA ALA A 20 -10.28 -2.26 -8.42
C ALA A 20 -11.60 -2.04 -7.66
N ALA A 21 -11.65 -1.09 -6.73
CA ALA A 21 -12.87 -0.70 -6.02
C ALA A 21 -13.94 -0.14 -6.98
N GLY A 22 -13.55 0.68 -7.96
CA GLY A 22 -14.45 1.16 -9.01
C GLY A 22 -15.02 0.04 -9.89
N ARG A 23 -14.21 -0.98 -10.20
CA ARG A 23 -14.65 -2.18 -10.94
C ARG A 23 -15.54 -3.10 -10.10
N ALA A 24 -15.41 -3.08 -8.77
CA ALA A 24 -16.19 -3.97 -7.90
C ALA A 24 -17.71 -3.70 -7.92
N GLY A 25 -18.15 -2.56 -8.48
CA GLY A 25 -19.56 -2.19 -8.63
C GLY A 25 -20.37 -3.12 -9.53
N TRP A 26 -19.74 -3.95 -10.36
CA TRP A 26 -20.44 -4.92 -11.22
C TRP A 26 -19.73 -6.28 -11.23
N PHE A 27 -20.49 -7.34 -11.53
CA PHE A 27 -20.01 -8.72 -11.47
C PHE A 27 -18.76 -8.97 -12.34
N GLY A 28 -18.73 -8.40 -13.55
CA GLY A 28 -17.59 -8.51 -14.46
C GLY A 28 -16.31 -7.87 -13.91
N GLY A 29 -16.43 -6.71 -13.26
CA GLY A 29 -15.27 -6.05 -12.66
C GLY A 29 -14.75 -6.77 -11.41
N ARG A 30 -15.62 -7.40 -10.61
CA ARG A 30 -15.18 -8.29 -9.51
C ARG A 30 -14.43 -9.53 -10.03
N LEU A 31 -14.88 -10.11 -11.14
CA LEU A 31 -14.22 -11.25 -11.76
C LEU A 31 -12.85 -10.87 -12.33
N TYR A 32 -12.75 -9.72 -13.01
CA TYR A 32 -11.47 -9.20 -13.51
C TYR A 32 -10.46 -8.99 -12.39
N ASN A 33 -10.87 -8.32 -11.30
CA ASN A 33 -10.02 -8.11 -10.13
C ASN A 33 -9.46 -9.43 -9.59
N ARG A 34 -10.33 -10.46 -9.49
CA ARG A 34 -9.93 -11.79 -9.02
C ARG A 34 -8.93 -12.49 -9.96
N ILE A 35 -9.09 -12.34 -11.28
CA ILE A 35 -8.18 -12.92 -12.27
C ILE A 35 -6.83 -12.19 -12.26
N SER A 36 -6.84 -10.87 -12.14
CA SER A 36 -5.64 -10.03 -12.13
C SER A 36 -4.91 -10.01 -10.80
N GLY A 37 -5.44 -10.65 -9.75
CA GLY A 37 -4.89 -10.58 -8.39
C GLY A 37 -4.99 -9.18 -7.77
N GLU A 38 -5.89 -8.34 -8.27
CA GLU A 38 -6.12 -6.99 -7.72
C GLU A 38 -7.16 -7.07 -6.60
N SER A 39 -6.87 -6.41 -5.49
CA SER A 39 -7.79 -6.30 -4.36
C SER A 39 -8.16 -4.84 -4.12
N PRO A 40 -9.46 -4.52 -3.88
CA PRO A 40 -9.87 -3.18 -3.50
C PRO A 40 -9.41 -2.81 -2.08
N ASP A 41 -9.15 -3.81 -1.23
CA ASP A 41 -8.89 -3.62 0.20
C ASP A 41 -7.41 -3.81 0.56
N TYR A 42 -6.62 -4.44 -0.32
CA TYR A 42 -5.23 -4.79 -0.08
C TYR A 42 -4.32 -4.42 -1.26
N ILE A 43 -3.11 -3.96 -0.95
CA ILE A 43 -2.05 -3.72 -1.92
C ILE A 43 -0.85 -4.61 -1.59
N PRO A 44 -0.21 -5.24 -2.58
CA PRO A 44 0.97 -6.04 -2.31
C PRO A 44 2.20 -5.13 -2.16
N LEU A 45 2.92 -5.34 -1.07
CA LEU A 45 4.11 -4.61 -0.65
C LEU A 45 5.23 -5.59 -0.31
N SER A 46 6.46 -5.25 -0.66
CA SER A 46 7.62 -5.98 -0.16
C SER A 46 7.78 -5.74 1.35
N GLY A 47 8.38 -6.67 2.06
CA GLY A 47 8.64 -6.52 3.50
C GLY A 47 9.46 -5.28 3.82
N THR A 48 10.39 -4.88 2.95
CA THR A 48 11.12 -3.61 3.09
C THR A 48 10.17 -2.41 3.06
N HIS A 49 9.30 -2.31 2.05
CA HIS A 49 8.36 -1.20 1.94
C HIS A 49 7.32 -1.24 3.07
N LEU A 50 6.90 -2.43 3.50
CA LEU A 50 5.98 -2.61 4.62
C LEU A 50 6.58 -2.08 5.92
N ARG A 51 7.84 -2.43 6.23
CA ARG A 51 8.55 -1.90 7.40
C ARG A 51 8.64 -0.38 7.35
N GLN A 52 8.97 0.20 6.20
CA GLN A 52 9.03 1.66 6.05
C GLN A 52 7.65 2.32 6.22
N ALA A 53 6.59 1.72 5.69
CA ALA A 53 5.23 2.23 5.87
C ALA A 53 4.82 2.21 7.35
N PHE A 54 5.19 1.18 8.10
CA PHE A 54 4.98 1.14 9.56
C PHE A 54 5.77 2.23 10.28
N LEU A 55 7.05 2.39 9.95
CA LEU A 55 7.90 3.43 10.54
C LEU A 55 7.37 4.84 10.26
N ALA A 56 6.87 5.10 9.05
CA ALA A 56 6.23 6.37 8.70
C ALA A 56 4.99 6.67 9.55
N MET A 57 4.23 5.63 9.92
CA MET A 57 3.10 5.75 10.85
C MET A 57 3.52 5.77 12.32
N ARG A 58 4.83 5.78 12.63
CA ARG A 58 5.38 5.65 13.99
C ARG A 58 4.92 4.38 14.72
N ILE A 59 4.73 3.30 13.97
CA ILE A 59 4.38 1.97 14.48
C ILE A 59 5.61 1.08 14.36
N GLU A 60 5.94 0.33 15.41
CA GLU A 60 7.03 -0.65 15.35
C GLU A 60 6.67 -1.78 14.38
N PRO A 61 7.51 -2.04 13.35
CA PRO A 61 7.24 -3.10 12.41
C PRO A 61 7.41 -4.47 13.07
N PRO A 62 6.52 -5.44 12.81
CA PRO A 62 6.65 -6.78 13.37
C PRO A 62 7.95 -7.46 12.91
N GLU A 63 8.67 -8.11 13.83
CA GLU A 63 9.94 -8.80 13.50
C GLU A 63 9.76 -9.94 12.48
N ILE A 64 8.55 -10.50 12.39
CA ILE A 64 8.15 -11.53 11.43
C ILE A 64 8.14 -11.04 9.96
N VAL A 65 8.21 -9.72 9.72
CA VAL A 65 8.23 -9.17 8.36
C VAL A 65 9.63 -9.35 7.75
N VAL A 66 9.80 -10.32 6.87
CA VAL A 66 11.05 -10.58 6.14
C VAL A 66 11.17 -9.60 4.98
N ALA A 67 12.33 -8.96 4.81
CA ALA A 67 12.55 -7.93 3.78
C ALA A 67 12.22 -8.38 2.34
N ARG A 68 12.46 -9.66 2.03
CA ARG A 68 12.16 -10.27 0.72
C ARG A 68 10.75 -10.85 0.59
N GLY A 69 9.95 -10.85 1.67
CA GLY A 69 8.59 -11.35 1.62
C GLY A 69 7.67 -10.40 0.86
N GLU A 70 6.65 -10.97 0.21
CA GLU A 70 5.52 -10.21 -0.31
C GLU A 70 4.37 -10.28 0.69
N TYR A 71 3.83 -9.12 1.05
CA TYR A 71 2.79 -8.97 2.05
C TYR A 71 1.62 -8.18 1.49
N GLU A 72 0.42 -8.58 1.87
CA GLU A 72 -0.78 -7.80 1.61
C GLU A 72 -0.95 -6.73 2.68
N PHE A 73 -0.89 -5.48 2.27
CA PHE A 73 -1.08 -4.34 3.17
C PHE A 73 -2.44 -3.70 2.92
N ARG A 74 -3.19 -3.46 3.98
CA ARG A 74 -4.51 -2.86 3.88
C ARG A 74 -4.46 -1.44 3.35
N VAL A 75 -5.34 -1.13 2.41
CA VAL A 75 -5.46 0.19 1.74
C VAL A 75 -5.65 1.33 2.74
N ASP A 76 -6.40 1.11 3.81
CA ASP A 76 -6.60 2.12 4.87
C ASP A 76 -5.27 2.52 5.55
N TYR A 77 -4.41 1.54 5.83
CA TYR A 77 -3.11 1.77 6.45
C TYR A 77 -2.10 2.33 5.44
N ALA A 78 -2.16 1.90 4.17
CA ALA A 78 -1.40 2.49 3.09
C ALA A 78 -1.68 3.98 2.91
N ARG A 79 -2.96 4.38 3.02
CA ARG A 79 -3.35 5.79 3.00
C ARG A 79 -2.78 6.55 4.19
N LYS A 80 -2.87 5.99 5.41
CA LYS A 80 -2.29 6.62 6.62
C LYS A 80 -0.78 6.80 6.50
N ALA A 81 -0.06 5.78 6.04
CA ALA A 81 1.38 5.85 5.81
C ALA A 81 1.73 6.91 4.76
N LEU A 82 0.98 6.97 3.65
CA LEU A 82 1.20 7.98 2.62
C LEU A 82 0.93 9.41 3.14
N THR A 83 -0.11 9.60 3.95
CA THR A 83 -0.40 10.88 4.60
C THR A 83 0.74 11.29 5.53
N ALA A 84 1.20 10.40 6.40
CA ALA A 84 2.32 10.67 7.30
C ALA A 84 3.61 11.03 6.54
N LEU A 85 3.92 10.32 5.45
CA LEU A 85 5.06 10.63 4.59
C LEU A 85 4.96 11.99 3.88
N ASN A 86 3.75 12.49 3.65
CA ASN A 86 3.53 13.82 3.07
C ASN A 86 3.69 14.91 4.12
N GLU A 87 3.17 14.69 5.33
CA GLU A 87 3.26 15.63 6.46
C GLU A 87 4.70 15.81 6.96
N ASP A 88 5.50 14.74 7.00
CA ASP A 88 6.92 14.80 7.36
C ASP A 88 7.74 15.64 6.35
N LYS A 89 7.30 15.70 5.08
CA LYS A 89 7.93 16.53 4.05
C LYS A 89 7.56 18.01 4.10
N GLU A 90 6.45 18.37 4.72
CA GLU A 90 6.03 19.78 4.87
C GLU A 90 6.69 20.45 6.08
N GLN A 91 7.30 19.67 6.99
CA GLN A 91 7.98 20.15 8.20
C GLN A 91 9.51 20.29 8.03
N THR A 92 10.07 19.98 6.86
CA THR A 92 11.50 20.14 6.53
C THR A 92 11.68 21.26 5.51
#